data_AF-A0A7J4AWP1-F1
#
_entry.id   AF-A0A7J4AWP1-F1
#
_cell.length_a   1.000
_cell.length_b   1.000
_cell.length_c   1.000
_cell.angle_alpha   90.00
_cell.angle_beta   90.00
_cell.angle_gamma   90.00
#
_symmetry.space_group_name_H-M   'P 1'
#
loop_
_entity.id
_entity.type
_entity.pdbx_description
1 polymer ?
#
loop_
_entity_poly.entity_id
_entity_poly.type
_entity_poly.pdbx_seq_one_letter_code
_entity_poly.pdbx_strand_id
1 'polypeptide(L)'
;MQQLNKKEDKISKIVDRVLKQVFGEEATLLIYKHLEKNHGVKPNEISEKIEVFAKGLEEFLSTGAYVIEKKILEDIYSTYGLLRRLELERMQEECDFVSQVKSLKQRA
;
A
#
# COMPACT_ATOMS: atom_id res chain seq x y z
N MET A 1 -14.11 17.72 20.91
CA MET A 1 -14.23 17.15 19.56
C MET A 1 -12.83 17.09 18.98
N GLN A 2 -12.22 15.90 18.98
CA GLN A 2 -10.79 15.70 18.70
C GLN A 2 -10.45 16.12 17.27
N GLN A 3 -9.53 17.07 17.14
CA GLN A 3 -8.84 17.38 15.89
C GLN A 3 -7.97 16.16 15.53
N LEU A 4 -8.54 15.21 14.78
CA LEU A 4 -7.76 14.21 14.04
C LEU A 4 -7.04 14.97 12.93
N ASN A 5 -5.86 15.46 13.31
CA ASN A 5 -4.95 16.17 12.46
C ASN A 5 -4.66 15.27 11.26
N LYS A 6 -5.23 15.66 10.13
CA LYS A 6 -5.18 15.04 8.81
C LYS A 6 -3.74 15.09 8.30
N LYS A 7 -2.81 14.37 8.95
CA LYS A 7 -1.55 13.97 8.32
C LYS A 7 -2.00 13.15 7.12
N GLU A 8 -1.88 13.73 5.94
CA GLU A 8 -2.15 13.00 4.70
C GLU A 8 -1.38 11.69 4.76
N ASP A 9 -2.12 10.58 4.76
CA ASP A 9 -1.52 9.26 4.79
C ASP A 9 -0.82 9.02 3.45
N LYS A 10 0.46 9.36 3.45
CA LYS A 10 1.34 9.34 2.27
C LYS A 10 1.40 7.94 1.67
N ILE A 11 1.33 6.88 2.49
CA ILE A 11 1.33 5.49 2.02
C ILE A 11 0.01 5.20 1.30
N SER A 12 -1.14 5.51 1.90
CA SER A 12 -2.44 5.31 1.25
C SER A 12 -2.55 6.05 -0.09
N LYS A 13 -2.01 7.27 -0.17
CA LYS A 13 -1.93 8.02 -1.44
C LYS A 13 -1.04 7.36 -2.49
N ILE A 14 0.08 6.78 -2.08
CA ILE A 14 0.97 6.06 -2.99
C ILE A 14 0.27 4.79 -3.49
N VAL A 15 -0.45 4.07 -2.63
CA VAL A 15 -1.25 2.91 -3.05
C VAL A 15 -2.30 3.33 -4.07
N ASP A 16 -3.07 4.40 -3.81
CA ASP A 16 -4.06 4.92 -4.76
C ASP A 16 -3.45 5.27 -6.12
N ARG A 17 -2.31 5.96 -6.11
CA ARG A 17 -1.58 6.28 -7.35
C ARG A 17 -1.16 5.02 -8.10
N VAL A 18 -0.57 4.04 -7.42
CA VAL A 18 -0.07 2.81 -8.05
C VAL A 18 -1.21 1.99 -8.64
N LEU A 19 -2.32 1.83 -7.91
CA LEU A 19 -3.49 1.11 -8.41
C LEU A 19 -4.05 1.79 -9.66
N LYS A 20 -4.20 3.12 -9.66
CA LYS A 20 -4.68 3.88 -10.82
C LYS A 20 -3.72 3.83 -12.00
N GLN A 21 -2.41 3.81 -11.77
CA GLN A 21 -1.43 3.68 -12.84
C GLN A 21 -1.47 2.29 -13.49
N VAL A 22 -1.68 1.24 -12.70
CA VAL A 22 -1.68 -0.14 -13.22
C VAL A 22 -3.02 -0.51 -13.84
N PHE A 23 -4.13 -0.16 -13.19
CA PHE A 23 -5.47 -0.63 -13.56
C PHE A 23 -6.35 0.46 -14.18
N GLY A 24 -5.98 1.74 -14.06
CA GLY A 24 -6.86 2.86 -14.38
C GLY A 24 -7.87 3.17 -13.27
N GLU A 25 -8.59 4.29 -13.42
CA GLU A 25 -9.55 4.79 -12.41
C GLU A 25 -10.68 3.77 -12.14
N GLU A 26 -11.35 3.30 -13.19
CA GLU A 26 -12.55 2.47 -13.04
C GLU A 26 -12.27 1.09 -12.42
N ALA A 27 -11.21 0.42 -12.85
CA ALA A 27 -10.84 -0.87 -12.27
C ALA A 27 -10.31 -0.71 -10.84
N THR A 28 -9.64 0.40 -10.52
CA THR A 28 -9.24 0.72 -9.14
C THR A 28 -10.46 0.85 -8.23
N LEU A 29 -11.56 1.46 -8.70
CA LEU A 29 -12.80 1.53 -7.95
C LEU A 29 -13.40 0.15 -7.66
N LEU A 30 -13.24 -0.83 -8.55
CA LEU A 30 -13.69 -2.20 -8.31
C LEU A 30 -12.87 -2.88 -7.20
N ILE A 31 -11.55 -2.67 -7.20
CA ILE A 31 -10.65 -3.15 -6.13
C ILE A 31 -11.09 -2.55 -4.79
N TYR A 32 -11.30 -1.24 -4.73
CA TYR A 32 -11.75 -0.58 -3.49
C TYR A 32 -13.12 -1.05 -3.03
N LYS A 33 -14.07 -1.25 -3.93
CA LYS A 33 -15.38 -1.82 -3.57
C LYS A 33 -15.25 -3.22 -2.99
N HIS A 34 -14.36 -4.06 -3.54
CA HIS A 34 -14.08 -5.39 -2.98
C HIS A 34 -13.48 -5.30 -1.57
N LEU A 35 -12.45 -4.47 -1.40
CA LEU A 35 -11.78 -4.25 -0.11
C LEU A 35 -12.71 -3.68 0.95
N GLU A 36 -13.53 -2.70 0.60
CA GLU A 36 -14.47 -2.09 1.54
C GLU A 36 -15.59 -3.07 1.92
N LYS A 37 -16.16 -3.79 0.94
CA LYS A 37 -17.27 -4.72 1.18
C LYS A 37 -16.87 -5.94 2.00
N ASN A 38 -15.72 -6.55 1.69
CA ASN A 38 -15.33 -7.83 2.27
C ASN A 38 -14.41 -7.67 3.49
N HIS A 39 -13.66 -6.57 3.56
CA HIS A 39 -12.62 -6.38 4.57
C HIS A 39 -12.77 -5.06 5.35
N GLY A 40 -13.72 -4.19 5.01
CA GLY A 40 -13.93 -2.92 5.70
C GLY A 40 -12.73 -1.97 5.60
N VAL A 41 -11.95 -2.07 4.52
CA VAL A 41 -10.77 -1.21 4.27
C VAL A 41 -11.16 -0.11 3.28
N LYS A 42 -11.07 1.15 3.72
CA LYS A 42 -11.25 2.32 2.85
C LYS A 42 -9.91 2.81 2.29
N PRO A 43 -9.90 3.50 1.13
CA PRO A 43 -8.66 3.97 0.51
C PRO A 43 -7.77 4.81 1.43
N ASN A 44 -8.35 5.61 2.33
CA ASN A 44 -7.65 6.47 3.27
C ASN A 44 -7.20 5.77 4.57
N GLU A 45 -7.51 4.49 4.74
CA GLU A 45 -7.18 3.69 5.93
C GLU A 45 -6.16 2.58 5.60
N ILE A 46 -5.71 2.47 4.34
CA ILE A 46 -4.88 1.36 3.86
C ILE A 46 -3.59 1.24 4.67
N SER A 47 -2.91 2.34 4.97
CA SER A 47 -1.69 2.33 5.77
C SER A 47 -1.93 1.80 7.18
N GLU A 48 -3.08 2.06 7.78
CA GLU A 48 -3.45 1.60 9.12
C GLU A 48 -3.84 0.13 9.14
N LYS A 49 -4.47 -0.34 8.06
CA LYS A 49 -4.95 -1.72 7.89
C LYS A 49 -4.15 -2.48 6.84
N ILE A 50 -2.83 -2.30 6.79
CA ILE A 50 -2.00 -2.78 5.68
C ILE A 50 -2.03 -4.30 5.52
N GLU A 51 -2.18 -5.03 6.62
CA GLU A 51 -2.31 -6.50 6.65
C GLU A 51 -3.61 -6.96 6.01
N VAL A 52 -4.69 -6.27 6.35
CA VAL A 52 -6.02 -6.55 5.83
C VAL A 52 -6.10 -6.15 4.35
N PHE A 53 -5.45 -5.05 3.98
CA PHE A 53 -5.29 -4.64 2.59
C PHE A 53 -4.53 -5.70 1.77
N ALA A 54 -3.38 -6.16 2.23
CA ALA A 54 -2.57 -7.16 1.52
C ALA A 54 -3.37 -8.45 1.28
N LYS A 55 -4.04 -8.95 2.32
CA LYS A 55 -4.92 -10.11 2.22
C LYS A 55 -6.07 -9.89 1.23
N GLY A 56 -6.78 -8.77 1.33
CA GLY A 56 -7.90 -8.48 0.43
C GLY A 56 -7.46 -8.25 -1.03
N LEU A 57 -6.24 -7.74 -1.24
CA LEU A 57 -5.65 -7.61 -2.56
C LEU A 57 -5.28 -8.97 -3.15
N GLU A 58 -4.71 -9.86 -2.35
CA GLU A 58 -4.42 -11.26 -2.72
C GLU A 58 -5.70 -12.04 -3.04
N GLU A 59 -6.77 -11.86 -2.27
CA GLU A 59 -8.07 -12.49 -2.59
C GLU A 59 -8.67 -11.99 -3.91
N PHE A 60 -8.46 -10.72 -4.26
CA PHE A 60 -9.00 -10.13 -5.49
C PHE A 60 -8.15 -10.45 -6.72
N LEU A 61 -6.82 -10.41 -6.61
CA LEU A 61 -5.88 -10.54 -7.74
C LEU A 61 -5.15 -11.88 -7.78
N SER A 62 -5.30 -12.73 -6.76
CA SER A 62 -4.50 -13.94 -6.57
C SER A 62 -3.00 -13.62 -6.65
N THR A 63 -2.24 -14.40 -7.39
CA THR A 63 -0.80 -14.20 -7.63
C THR A 63 -0.44 -12.83 -8.21
N GLY A 64 -1.40 -12.13 -8.84
CA GLY A 64 -1.22 -10.77 -9.33
C GLY A 64 -0.98 -9.74 -8.22
N ALA A 65 -1.44 -10.00 -6.99
CA ALA A 65 -1.25 -9.10 -5.85
C ALA A 65 0.23 -8.86 -5.55
N TYR A 66 1.08 -9.89 -5.66
CA TYR A 66 2.52 -9.78 -5.42
C TYR A 66 3.19 -8.73 -6.32
N VAL A 67 2.79 -8.66 -7.60
CA VAL A 67 3.33 -7.67 -8.55
C VAL A 67 2.93 -6.25 -8.13
N ILE A 68 1.70 -6.09 -7.64
CA ILE A 68 1.19 -4.80 -7.19
C ILE A 68 1.85 -4.38 -5.88
N GLU A 69 2.00 -5.28 -4.91
CA GLU A 69 2.71 -5.03 -3.66
C GLU A 69 4.15 -4.59 -3.90
N LYS A 70 4.87 -5.25 -4.83
CA LYS A 70 6.22 -4.85 -5.23
C LYS A 70 6.22 -3.45 -5.83
N LYS A 71 5.29 -3.15 -6.73
CA LYS A 71 5.17 -1.81 -7.34
C LYS A 71 4.89 -0.73 -6.28
N ILE A 72 4.03 -1.03 -5.31
CA ILE A 72 3.73 -0.15 -4.18
C ILE A 72 5.01 0.12 -3.38
N LEU A 73 5.80 -0.91 -3.03
CA LEU A 73 7.06 -0.72 -2.31
C LEU A 73 8.04 0.14 -3.10
N GLU A 74 8.25 -0.15 -4.38
CA GLU A 74 9.13 0.65 -5.24
C GLU A 74 8.76 2.14 -5.21
N ASP A 75 7.46 2.43 -5.32
CA ASP A 75 6.95 3.80 -5.30
C ASP A 75 7.06 4.43 -3.91
N ILE A 76 6.84 3.67 -2.83
CA ILE A 76 7.05 4.14 -1.46
C ILE A 76 8.51 4.53 -1.29
N TYR A 77 9.45 3.60 -1.47
CA TYR A 77 10.87 3.87 -1.25
C TYR A 77 11.39 5.00 -2.15
N SER A 78 10.94 5.08 -3.40
CA SER A 78 11.27 6.21 -4.30
C SER A 78 10.74 7.55 -3.77
N THR A 79 9.52 7.58 -3.22
CA THR A 79 8.91 8.81 -2.66
C THR A 79 9.55 9.23 -1.32
N TYR A 80 10.28 8.35 -0.64
CA TYR A 80 11.04 8.67 0.58
C TYR A 80 12.55 8.94 0.31
N GLY A 81 13.05 8.73 -0.90
CA GLY A 81 14.38 9.16 -1.36
C GLY A 81 15.37 8.04 -1.71
N LEU A 82 16.55 8.40 -2.20
CA LEU A 82 17.54 7.46 -2.74
C LEU A 82 18.06 6.44 -1.72
N LEU A 83 18.31 6.87 -0.46
CA LEU A 83 18.74 5.96 0.61
C LEU A 83 17.72 4.86 0.90
N ARG A 84 16.44 5.23 0.83
CA ARG A 84 15.30 4.33 1.00
C ARG A 84 15.24 3.35 -0.17
N ARG A 85 15.38 3.80 -1.41
CA ARG A 85 15.47 2.91 -2.57
C ARG A 85 16.56 1.84 -2.44
N LEU A 86 17.75 2.21 -1.93
CA LEU A 86 18.84 1.27 -1.64
C LEU A 86 18.49 0.30 -0.49
N GLU A 87 17.70 0.71 0.51
CA GLU A 87 17.18 -0.18 1.55
C GLU A 87 16.21 -1.23 0.97
N LEU A 88 15.31 -0.85 0.06
CA LEU A 88 14.40 -1.78 -0.61
C LEU A 88 15.16 -2.88 -1.36
N GLU A 89 16.19 -2.50 -2.12
CA GLU A 89 17.02 -3.45 -2.86
C GLU A 89 17.68 -4.49 -1.93
N ARG A 90 18.04 -4.10 -0.69
CA ARG A 90 18.56 -5.04 0.32
C ARG A 90 17.47 -5.87 0.99
N MET A 91 16.28 -5.30 1.22
CA MET A 91 15.19 -5.95 1.96
C MET A 91 14.33 -6.88 1.11
N GLN A 92 14.43 -6.83 -0.22
CA GLN A 92 13.69 -7.71 -1.14
C GLN A 92 13.93 -9.21 -0.88
N GLU A 93 14.98 -9.58 -0.15
CA GLU A 93 15.31 -10.96 0.21
C GLU A 93 14.90 -11.36 1.64
N GLU A 94 14.52 -10.42 2.51
CA GLU A 94 14.43 -10.66 3.96
C GLU A 94 13.04 -10.42 4.58
N CYS A 95 12.15 -9.62 3.97
CA CYS A 95 10.87 -9.23 4.59
C CYS A 95 9.71 -9.18 3.58
N ASP A 96 8.52 -9.61 4.02
CA ASP A 96 7.28 -9.46 3.24
C ASP A 96 6.80 -8.00 3.13
N PHE A 97 5.83 -7.78 2.24
CA PHE A 97 5.23 -6.46 1.97
C PHE A 97 4.76 -5.73 3.24
N VAL A 98 3.99 -6.43 4.07
CA VAL A 98 3.41 -5.89 5.30
C VAL A 98 4.50 -5.43 6.27
N SER A 99 5.51 -6.28 6.47
CA SER A 99 6.62 -6.04 7.37
C SER A 99 7.44 -4.82 6.92
N GLN A 100 7.69 -4.69 5.61
CA GLN A 100 8.38 -3.53 5.05
C GLN A 100 7.57 -2.23 5.25
N VAL A 101 6.28 -2.22 4.93
CA VAL A 101 5.43 -1.04 5.11
C VAL A 101 5.35 -0.62 6.58
N LYS A 102 5.23 -1.58 7.51
CA LYS A 102 5.26 -1.30 8.96
C LYS A 102 6.57 -0.69 9.42
N SER A 103 7.71 -1.21 8.94
CA SER A 103 9.03 -0.69 9.31
C SER A 103 9.19 0.77 8.88
N LEU A 104 8.62 1.15 7.74
CA LEU A 104 8.64 2.52 7.23
C LEU A 104 7.77 3.45 8.08
N LYS A 105 6.63 2.98 8.58
CA LYS A 105 5.76 3.75 9.49
C LYS A 105 6.43 4.02 10.84
N GLN A 106 7.25 3.10 11.34
CA GLN A 106 7.95 3.28 12.63
C GLN A 106 9.13 4.27 12.55
N ARG A 107 9.64 4.56 11.34
CA ARG A 107 10.81 5.41 11.10
C ARG A 107 10.46 6.78 10.49
N ALA A 108 9.17 7.12 10.38
CA ALA A 108 8.64 8.34 9.76
C ALA A 108 7.85 9.20 10.77
#